data_AF-A0A949LDE6-F1
#
_entry.id   AF-A0A949LDE6-F1
#
_cell.length_a   1.000
_cell.length_b   1.000
_cell.length_c   1.000
_cell.angle_alpha   90.00
_cell.angle_beta   90.00
_cell.angle_gamma   90.00
#
_symmetry.space_group_name_H-M   'P 1'
#
loop_
_entity.id
_entity.type
_entity.pdbx_description
1 polymer ?
#
loop_
_entity_poly.entity_id
_entity_poly.type
_entity_poly.pdbx_seq_one_letter_code
_entity_poly.pdbx_strand_id
1 'polypeptide(L)' 'MLDKEIAWINGRLTNEVQLVTEWQRTYEVSSSAPGIGDGVAYTPLGELPELGELSNSEISALCGLPPSIEIVDK' A
#
# COMPACT_ATOMS: atom_id res chain seq x y z
N MET A 1 -23.19 8.69 10.16
CA MET A 1 -23.31 9.21 8.79
C MET A 1 -21.97 9.12 8.09
N LEU A 2 -20.91 9.70 8.66
CA LEU A 2 -19.56 9.66 8.11
C LEU A 2 -19.01 8.24 7.87
N ASP A 3 -19.17 7.31 8.81
CA ASP A 3 -18.67 5.93 8.64
C ASP A 3 -19.29 5.21 7.43
N LYS A 4 -20.55 5.54 7.11
CA LYS A 4 -21.25 4.96 5.97
C LYS A 4 -20.69 5.50 4.65
N GLU A 5 -20.31 6.77 4.62
CA GLU A 5 -19.68 7.40 3.46
C GLU A 5 -18.25 6.87 3.26
N ILE A 6 -17.49 6.70 4.35
CA ILE A 6 -16.17 6.07 4.32
C ILE A 6 -16.27 4.65 3.76
N ALA A 7 -17.19 3.83 4.28
CA ALA A 7 -17.40 2.48 3.79
C ALA A 7 -17.80 2.45 2.31
N TRP A 8 -18.64 3.40 1.88
CA TRP A 8 -19.03 3.52 0.47
C TRP A 8 -17.86 3.90 -0.44
N ILE A 9 -17.03 4.87 -0.03
CA ILE A 9 -15.83 5.27 -0.79
C ILE A 9 -14.83 4.14 -0.87
N ASN A 10 -14.55 3.46 0.27
CA ASN A 10 -13.65 2.31 0.30
C ASN A 10 -14.12 1.22 -0.65
N GLY A 11 -15.42 0.87 -0.62
CA GLY A 11 -15.96 -0.13 -1.54
C GLY A 11 -15.82 0.24 -3.02
N ARG A 12 -15.87 1.54 -3.37
CA ARG A 12 -15.59 2.00 -4.74
C ARG A 12 -14.11 1.85 -5.09
N LEU A 13 -13.21 2.28 -4.20
CA LEU A 13 -11.78 2.13 -4.39
C LEU A 13 -11.39 0.67 -4.58
N THR A 14 -11.93 -0.24 -3.76
CA THR A 14 -11.69 -1.68 -3.90
C THR A 14 -12.10 -2.18 -5.29
N ASN A 15 -13.28 -1.81 -5.77
CA ASN A 15 -13.75 -2.24 -7.09
C ASN A 15 -12.85 -1.73 -8.21
N GLU A 16 -12.47 -0.45 -8.19
CA GLU A 16 -11.63 0.13 -9.25
C GLU A 16 -10.20 -0.45 -9.23
N VAL A 17 -9.63 -0.66 -8.04
CA VAL A 17 -8.29 -1.26 -7.87
C VAL A 17 -8.25 -2.70 -8.40
N GLN A 18 -9.31 -3.48 -8.18
CA GLN A 18 -9.41 -4.86 -8.69
C GLN A 18 -9.48 -4.96 -10.23
N LEU A 19 -9.88 -3.89 -10.92
CA LEU A 19 -9.94 -3.88 -12.38
C LEU A 19 -8.56 -3.72 -13.04
N VAL A 20 -7.56 -3.25 -12.29
CA VAL A 20 -6.21 -3.00 -12.78
C VAL A 20 -5.25 -3.94 -12.07
N THR A 21 -4.76 -4.97 -12.79
CA THR A 21 -3.92 -6.05 -12.22
C THR A 21 -2.68 -5.53 -11.47
N GLU A 22 -2.04 -4.49 -11.99
CA GLU A 22 -0.87 -3.86 -11.36
C GLU A 22 -1.23 -3.21 -10.01
N TRP A 23 -2.33 -2.47 -9.96
CA TRP A 23 -2.81 -1.82 -8.74
C TRP A 23 -3.28 -2.83 -7.71
N GLN A 24 -3.94 -3.89 -8.14
CA GLN A 24 -4.30 -5.01 -7.26
C GLN A 24 -3.05 -5.63 -6.62
N ARG A 25 -1.98 -5.83 -7.40
CA ARG A 25 -0.70 -6.34 -6.88
C ARG A 25 -0.05 -5.38 -5.88
N THR A 26 0.01 -4.09 -6.20
CA THR A 26 0.57 -3.06 -5.29
C THR A 26 -0.25 -2.95 -4.00
N TYR A 27 -1.57 -3.09 -4.08
CA TYR A 27 -2.47 -3.15 -2.93
C TYR A 27 -2.17 -4.37 -2.05
N GLU A 28 -2.02 -5.56 -2.64
CA GLU A 28 -1.68 -6.79 -1.91
C GLU A 28 -0.33 -6.70 -1.19
N VAL A 29 0.69 -6.14 -1.85
CA VAL A 29 2.00 -5.93 -1.23
C VAL A 29 1.89 -4.92 -0.08
N SER A 30 1.24 -3.78 -0.29
CA SER A 30 1.10 -2.75 0.75
C SER A 30 0.28 -3.24 1.95
N SER A 31 -0.81 -3.96 1.72
CA SER A 31 -1.68 -4.49 2.78
C SER A 31 -1.06 -5.65 3.56
N SER A 32 0.01 -6.28 3.05
CA SER A 32 0.74 -7.32 3.77
C SER A 32 1.56 -6.79 4.95
N ALA A 33 1.85 -5.49 5.00
CA ALA A 33 2.61 -4.87 6.07
C ALA A 33 1.75 -4.67 7.34
N PRO A 34 2.26 -5.01 8.53
CA PRO A 34 1.52 -4.88 9.78
C PRO A 34 1.14 -3.43 10.05
N GLY A 35 -0.13 -3.19 10.39
CA GLY A 35 -0.65 -1.87 10.71
C GLY A 35 -1.11 -1.03 9.51
N ILE A 36 -0.99 -1.55 8.28
CA ILE A 36 -1.59 -0.92 7.09
C ILE A 36 -3.04 -1.36 6.93
N GLY A 37 -3.97 -0.40 7.00
CA GLY A 37 -5.39 -0.60 6.68
C GLY A 37 -5.75 -0.01 5.31
N ASP A 38 -6.94 -0.35 4.81
CA ASP A 38 -7.39 -0.01 3.44
C ASP A 38 -7.21 1.46 3.06
N GLY A 39 -7.58 2.39 3.95
CA GLY A 39 -7.44 3.83 3.68
C GLY A 39 -5.97 4.27 3.50
N VAL A 40 -5.05 3.66 4.25
CA VAL A 40 -3.61 3.91 4.13
C VAL A 40 -3.06 3.20 2.91
N ALA A 41 -3.55 2.02 2.52
CA ALA A 41 -3.11 1.32 1.32
C ALA A 41 -3.51 2.06 0.02
N TYR A 42 -4.69 2.69 -0.02
CA TYR A 42 -5.16 3.39 -1.22
C TYR A 42 -4.45 4.74 -1.47
N THR A 43 -3.91 5.37 -0.45
CA THR A 43 -3.23 6.67 -0.57
C THR A 43 -1.93 6.60 -1.40
N PRO A 44 -0.94 5.75 -1.07
CA PRO A 44 0.27 5.57 -1.89
C PRO A 44 -0.06 4.91 -3.22
N LEU A 45 -1.15 4.16 -3.35
CA LEU A 45 -1.60 3.67 -4.66
C LEU A 45 -1.96 4.81 -5.63
N GLY A 46 -2.49 5.92 -5.12
CA GLY A 46 -2.79 7.11 -5.93
C GLY A 46 -1.61 8.06 -6.11
N GLU A 47 -0.70 8.11 -5.14
CA GLU A 47 0.39 9.11 -5.11
C GLU A 47 1.76 8.54 -5.52
N LEU A 48 2.03 7.27 -5.24
CA LEU A 48 3.32 6.59 -5.38
C LEU A 48 3.14 5.08 -5.69
N PRO A 49 2.49 4.70 -6.80
CA PRO A 49 2.23 3.29 -7.14
C PRO A 49 3.51 2.46 -7.33
N GLU A 50 4.63 3.10 -7.65
CA GLU A 50 5.95 2.49 -7.83
C GLU A 50 6.48 1.79 -6.56
N LEU A 51 6.00 2.17 -5.37
CA LEU A 51 6.40 1.54 -4.10
C LEU A 51 6.10 0.04 -4.05
N GLY A 52 5.13 -0.44 -4.84
CA GLY A 52 4.85 -1.88 -4.98
C GLY A 52 5.87 -2.65 -5.84
N GLU A 53 6.72 -1.95 -6.59
CA GLU A 53 7.72 -2.53 -7.49
C GLU A 53 9.15 -2.44 -6.96
N LEU A 54 9.41 -1.52 -6.02
CA LEU A 54 10.74 -1.28 -5.48
C LEU A 54 11.27 -2.47 -4.66
N SER A 55 12.54 -2.77 -4.82
CA SER A 55 13.25 -3.73 -3.98
C SER A 55 13.52 -3.19 -2.58
N ASN A 56 13.72 -4.08 -1.60
CA ASN A 56 14.12 -3.69 -0.24
C ASN A 56 15.33 -2.74 -0.21
N SER A 57 16.27 -2.88 -1.15
CA SER A 57 17.45 -2.01 -1.24
C SER A 57 17.12 -0.60 -1.75
N GLU A 58 16.13 -0.45 -2.63
CA GLU A 58 15.68 0.86 -3.13
C GLU A 58 14.85 1.57 -2.06
N ILE A 59 13.99 0.83 -1.37
CA ILE A 59 13.22 1.32 -0.23
C ILE A 59 14.18 1.75 0.90
N SER A 60 15.18 0.95 1.23
CA SER A 60 16.15 1.30 2.27
C SER A 60 16.94 2.56 1.92
N ALA A 61 17.35 2.72 0.66
CA ALA A 61 18.06 3.92 0.20
C ALA A 61 17.21 5.19 0.34
N LEU A 62 15.90 5.11 0.03
CA LEU A 62 14.96 6.22 0.19
C LEU A 62 14.79 6.62 1.66
N CYS A 63 14.77 5.64 2.57
CA CYS A 63 14.63 5.85 4.01
C CYS A 63 15.96 6.15 4.74
N GLY A 64 17.10 6.16 4.03
CA GLY A 64 18.42 6.34 4.64
C GLY A 64 18.88 5.14 5.48
N LEU A 65 18.31 3.97 5.23
CA LEU A 65 18.59 2.71 5.92
C LEU A 65 19.59 1.86 5.11
N PRO A 66 20.44 1.05 5.76
CA PRO A 66 21.31 0.11 5.07
C PRO A 66 20.49 -0.96 4.31
N PRO A 67 20.99 -1.49 3.19
CA PRO A 67 20.25 -2.40 2.29
C PRO A 67 19.85 -3.75 2.89
N SER A 68 20.37 -4.10 4.07
CA SER A 68 20.12 -5.36 4.76
C SER A 68 19.28 -5.20 6.03
N ILE A 69 18.47 -4.15 6.15
CA ILE A 69 17.65 -3.99 7.36
C ILE A 69 16.54 -5.05 7.38
N GLU A 70 16.64 -5.99 8.32
CA GLU A 70 15.53 -6.90 8.64
C GLU A 70 14.51 -6.11 9.45
N ILE A 71 13.32 -5.89 8.89
CA ILE A 71 12.18 -5.39 9.65
C ILE A 71 11.77 -6.54 10.57
N VAL A 72 12.23 -6.50 11.81
CA VAL A 72 11.81 -7.45 12.85
C VAL A 72 10.36 -7.12 13.18
N ASP A 73 9.44 -7.96 12.71
CA ASP A 73 8.05 -7.97 13.16
C ASP A 73 8.05 -8.03 14.69
N LYS A 74 7.44 -7.02 15.32
CA LYS A 74 7.32 -6.87 16.76
C LYS A 74 5.87 -6.84 17.17
#